data_AF-A0A1Y3UJ54-F1
#
_entry.id   AF-A0A1Y3UJ54-F1
#
_cell.length_a   1.000
_cell.length_b   1.000
_cell.length_c   1.000
_cell.angle_alpha   90.00
_cell.angle_beta   90.00
_cell.angle_gamma   90.00
#
_symmetry.space_group_name_H-M   'P 1'
#
loop_
_entity.id
_entity.type
_entity.pdbx_description
1 polymer ?
#
loop_
_entity_poly.entity_id
_entity_poly.type
_entity_poly.pdbx_seq_one_letter_code
_entity_poly.pdbx_strand_id
1 'polypeptide(L)'
;MMARDRSGSVRMGPISIFTLVIVVCLAVMAVLSVTTAHADAALAERQASFTQDDYTNEIAGQTLMAEADGALATVRAQGDTAEAGTAAIRAQLNTLIERAQAAAGPDATVDVQLNGTTLTAHIEQPSKRCLDITLGITAQANLRITSWKTSTTWTEDTSDTLWMGA
;
A
#
# COMPACT_ATOMS: atom_id res chain seq x y z
N MET A 1 -57.12 -26.77 45.25
CA MET A 1 -56.13 -27.80 45.66
C MET A 1 -55.33 -28.19 44.42
N MET A 2 -54.04 -27.86 44.42
CA MET A 2 -53.13 -27.85 43.26
C MET A 2 -52.78 -29.27 42.78
N ALA A 3 -52.93 -29.53 41.48
CA ALA A 3 -52.22 -30.60 40.79
C ALA A 3 -50.97 -29.99 40.15
N ARG A 4 -49.82 -30.36 40.71
CA ARG A 4 -48.48 -29.88 40.38
C ARG A 4 -47.99 -30.68 39.16
N ASP A 5 -47.74 -30.00 38.04
CA ASP A 5 -47.14 -30.63 36.87
C ASP A 5 -45.81 -31.27 37.24
N ARG A 6 -45.72 -32.59 36.99
CA ARG A 6 -44.52 -33.38 37.23
C ARG A 6 -43.50 -33.02 36.16
N SER A 7 -42.48 -32.26 36.55
CA SER A 7 -41.24 -32.15 35.79
C SER A 7 -40.62 -33.54 35.66
N GLY A 8 -40.79 -34.15 34.48
CA GLY A 8 -40.16 -35.41 34.13
C GLY A 8 -38.64 -35.27 34.21
N SER A 9 -38.03 -35.93 35.19
CA SER A 9 -36.58 -36.11 35.25
C SER A 9 -36.15 -36.97 34.06
N VAL A 10 -35.63 -36.31 33.01
CA VAL A 10 -34.97 -37.03 31.91
C VAL A 10 -33.71 -37.65 32.49
N ARG A 11 -33.73 -38.97 32.73
CA ARG A 11 -32.52 -39.73 33.01
C ARG A 11 -31.68 -39.74 31.74
N MET A 12 -30.83 -38.73 31.54
CA MET A 12 -29.85 -38.75 30.46
C MET A 12 -28.97 -39.98 30.64
N GLY A 13 -29.10 -40.96 29.74
CA GLY A 13 -28.16 -42.06 29.66
C GLY A 13 -26.77 -41.55 29.25
N PRO A 14 -25.67 -42.24 29.61
CA PRO A 14 -24.30 -41.83 29.29
C PRO A 14 -24.07 -41.47 27.82
N ILE A 15 -24.76 -42.15 26.89
CA ILE A 15 -24.69 -41.91 25.44
C ILE A 15 -25.18 -40.49 25.07
N SER A 16 -26.21 -39.98 25.74
CA SER A 16 -26.73 -38.63 25.50
C SER A 16 -25.73 -37.55 25.90
N ILE A 17 -24.97 -37.80 26.98
CA ILE A 17 -23.93 -36.87 27.45
C ILE A 17 -22.76 -36.85 26.46
N PHE A 18 -22.27 -38.02 26.04
CA PHE A 18 -21.18 -38.08 25.04
C PHE A 18 -21.57 -37.39 23.72
N THR A 19 -22.81 -37.61 23.26
CA THR A 19 -23.32 -36.95 22.04
C THR A 19 -23.37 -35.43 22.22
N LEU A 20 -23.85 -34.94 23.37
CA LEU A 20 -23.90 -33.51 23.67
C LEU A 20 -22.49 -32.89 23.68
N VAL A 21 -21.52 -33.53 24.32
CA VAL A 21 -20.13 -33.05 24.36
C VAL A 21 -19.56 -32.94 22.95
N ILE A 22 -19.74 -33.98 22.12
CA ILE A 22 -19.26 -33.96 20.73
C ILE A 22 -19.91 -32.82 19.94
N VAL A 23 -21.23 -32.63 20.07
CA VAL A 23 -21.94 -31.54 19.37
C VAL A 23 -21.43 -30.17 19.82
N VAL A 24 -21.20 -29.96 21.12
CA VAL A 24 -20.64 -28.70 21.63
C VAL A 24 -19.22 -28.50 21.11
N CYS A 25 -18.37 -29.52 21.10
CA CYS A 25 -17.02 -29.44 20.53
C CYS A 25 -17.04 -29.09 19.04
N LEU A 26 -17.90 -29.72 18.25
CA LEU A 26 -18.06 -29.42 16.83
C LEU A 26 -18.58 -27.99 16.61
N ALA A 27 -19.52 -27.53 17.42
CA ALA A 27 -20.03 -26.17 17.37
C ALA A 27 -18.93 -25.14 17.67
N VAL A 28 -18.11 -25.38 18.70
CA VAL A 28 -16.98 -24.50 19.05
C VAL A 28 -15.95 -24.49 17.92
N MET A 29 -15.59 -25.65 17.36
CA MET A 29 -14.65 -25.72 16.23
C MET A 29 -15.18 -24.98 15.00
N ALA A 30 -16.48 -25.10 14.70
CA ALA A 30 -17.10 -24.38 13.60
C ALA A 30 -17.03 -22.85 13.81
N VAL A 31 -17.35 -22.37 15.02
CA VAL A 31 -17.27 -20.94 15.35
C VAL A 31 -15.83 -20.44 15.22
N LEU A 32 -14.86 -21.15 15.79
CA LEU A 32 -13.45 -20.77 15.69
C LEU A 32 -12.98 -20.72 14.23
N SER A 33 -13.35 -21.72 13.43
CA SER A 33 -13.01 -21.76 11.99
C SER A 33 -13.56 -20.56 11.24
N VAL A 34 -14.81 -20.17 11.50
CA VAL A 34 -15.43 -19.00 10.89
C VAL A 34 -14.73 -17.71 11.33
N THR A 35 -14.40 -17.58 12.62
CA THR A 35 -13.70 -16.38 13.12
C THR A 35 -12.30 -16.23 12.51
N THR A 36 -11.56 -17.34 12.37
CA THR A 36 -10.25 -17.34 11.70
C THR A 36 -10.40 -16.96 10.23
N ALA A 37 -11.37 -17.54 9.51
CA ALA A 37 -11.61 -17.21 8.11
C ALA A 37 -11.93 -15.73 7.88
N HIS A 38 -12.69 -15.09 8.78
CA HIS A 38 -12.95 -13.65 8.70
C HIS A 38 -11.70 -12.81 8.95
N ALA A 39 -10.86 -13.21 9.90
CA ALA A 39 -9.59 -12.53 10.15
C ALA A 39 -8.65 -12.65 8.95
N ASP A 40 -8.54 -13.84 8.36
CA ASP A 40 -7.73 -14.10 7.16
C ASP A 40 -8.24 -13.29 5.97
N ALA A 41 -9.56 -13.21 5.78
CA ALA A 41 -10.16 -12.39 4.73
C ALA A 41 -9.82 -10.89 4.90
N ALA A 42 -9.95 -10.37 6.12
CA ALA A 42 -9.62 -8.96 6.41
C ALA A 42 -8.13 -8.67 6.19
N LEU A 43 -7.24 -9.61 6.51
CA LEU A 43 -5.80 -9.48 6.22
C LEU A 43 -5.52 -9.53 4.72
N ALA A 44 -6.17 -10.44 3.99
CA ALA A 44 -6.04 -10.56 2.54
C ALA A 44 -6.51 -9.29 1.82
N GLU A 45 -7.63 -8.69 2.24
CA GLU A 45 -8.13 -7.42 1.69
C GLU A 45 -7.13 -6.27 1.92
N ARG A 46 -6.55 -6.16 3.12
CA ARG A 46 -5.50 -5.15 3.40
C ARG A 46 -4.27 -5.37 2.54
N GLN A 47 -3.82 -6.61 2.39
CA GLN A 47 -2.67 -6.94 1.56
C GLN A 47 -2.93 -6.65 0.07
N ALA A 48 -4.14 -6.93 -0.41
CA ALA A 48 -4.55 -6.59 -1.77
C ALA A 48 -4.54 -5.07 -1.99
N SER A 49 -5.09 -4.30 -1.05
CA SER A 49 -5.05 -2.82 -1.10
C SER A 49 -3.62 -2.30 -1.16
N PHE A 50 -2.73 -2.76 -0.27
CA PHE A 50 -1.34 -2.31 -0.25
C PHE A 50 -0.58 -2.68 -1.53
N THR A 51 -0.88 -3.86 -2.10
CA THR A 51 -0.29 -4.30 -3.35
C THR A 51 -0.77 -3.43 -4.51
N GLN A 52 -2.05 -3.06 -4.53
CA GLN A 52 -2.61 -2.17 -5.54
C GLN A 52 -2.01 -0.76 -5.45
N ASP A 53 -1.78 -0.26 -4.25
CA ASP A 53 -1.13 1.04 -4.02
C ASP A 53 0.33 1.03 -4.49
N ASP A 54 1.07 -0.06 -4.22
CA ASP A 54 2.44 -0.23 -4.74
C ASP A 54 2.47 -0.18 -6.27
N TYR A 55 1.55 -0.90 -6.94
CA TYR A 55 1.47 -0.86 -8.40
C TYR A 55 1.05 0.50 -8.94
N THR A 56 0.14 1.19 -8.26
CA THR A 56 -0.29 2.54 -8.65
C THR A 56 0.88 3.52 -8.57
N ASN A 57 1.70 3.43 -7.51
CA ASN A 57 2.93 4.20 -7.39
C ASN A 57 3.93 3.88 -8.52
N GLU A 58 4.13 2.60 -8.84
CA GLU A 58 5.01 2.18 -9.94
C GLU A 58 4.55 2.75 -11.30
N ILE A 59 3.25 2.73 -11.58
CA ILE A 59 2.67 3.31 -12.81
C ILE A 59 2.94 4.82 -12.85
N ALA A 60 2.73 5.53 -11.75
CA ALA A 60 2.99 6.96 -11.66
C ALA A 60 4.48 7.29 -11.86
N GLY A 61 5.37 6.52 -11.24
CA GLY A 61 6.82 6.66 -11.42
C GLY A 61 7.27 6.41 -12.86
N GLN A 62 6.76 5.36 -13.50
CA GLN A 62 7.08 5.03 -14.89
C GLN A 62 6.50 6.07 -15.86
N THR A 63 5.32 6.60 -15.57
CA THR A 63 4.72 7.71 -16.32
C THR A 63 5.61 8.94 -16.24
N LEU A 64 6.04 9.33 -15.03
CA LEU A 64 6.96 10.45 -14.83
C LEU A 64 8.25 10.26 -15.63
N MET A 65 8.87 9.07 -15.56
CA MET A 65 10.10 8.75 -16.29
C MET A 65 9.89 8.82 -17.81
N ALA A 66 8.78 8.30 -18.33
CA ALA A 66 8.49 8.30 -19.75
C ALA A 66 8.26 9.72 -20.30
N GLU A 67 7.50 10.54 -19.59
CA GLU A 67 7.25 11.94 -19.95
C GLU A 67 8.55 12.77 -19.87
N ALA A 68 9.36 12.54 -18.83
CA ALA A 68 10.66 13.19 -18.71
C ALA A 68 11.63 12.76 -19.83
N ASP A 69 11.64 11.48 -20.22
CA ASP A 69 12.45 11.05 -21.37
C ASP A 69 11.96 11.64 -22.68
N GLY A 70 10.63 11.77 -22.86
CA GLY A 70 10.03 12.44 -24.02
C GLY A 70 10.48 13.91 -24.15
N ALA A 71 10.54 14.63 -23.03
CA ALA A 71 11.07 15.99 -22.99
C ALA A 71 12.54 16.04 -23.45
N LEU A 72 13.36 15.11 -22.97
CA LEU A 72 14.76 15.03 -23.33
C LEU A 72 15.00 14.52 -24.76
N ALA A 73 14.10 13.71 -25.33
CA ALA A 73 14.24 13.18 -26.68
C ALA A 73 14.35 14.31 -27.73
N THR A 74 13.63 15.42 -27.52
CA THR A 74 13.71 16.61 -28.38
C THR A 74 15.10 17.25 -28.33
N VAL A 75 15.67 17.35 -27.12
CA VAL A 75 17.02 17.89 -26.89
C VAL A 75 18.08 17.00 -27.52
N ARG A 76 17.94 15.68 -27.36
CA ARG A 76 18.83 14.69 -27.99
C ARG A 76 18.82 14.78 -29.50
N ALA A 77 17.64 14.95 -30.11
CA ALA A 77 17.51 15.08 -31.56
C ALA A 77 18.23 16.35 -32.10
N GLN A 78 18.34 17.38 -31.27
CA GLN A 78 19.08 18.62 -31.58
C GLN A 78 20.59 18.51 -31.32
N GLY A 79 21.05 17.43 -30.66
CA GLY A 79 22.45 17.26 -30.27
C GLY A 79 22.88 18.15 -29.11
N ASP A 80 21.91 18.66 -28.34
CA ASP A 80 22.12 19.63 -27.28
C ASP A 80 22.63 19.00 -25.96
N THR A 81 23.05 19.85 -25.03
CA THR A 81 23.75 19.45 -23.80
C THR A 81 22.81 19.12 -22.63
N ALA A 82 23.39 18.64 -21.52
CA ALA A 82 22.65 18.44 -20.26
C ALA A 82 21.96 19.70 -19.74
N GLU A 83 22.54 20.89 -19.96
CA GLU A 83 21.95 22.17 -19.56
C GLU A 83 20.65 22.44 -20.31
N ALA A 84 20.63 22.20 -21.62
CA ALA A 84 19.42 22.29 -22.44
C ALA A 84 18.39 21.24 -22.02
N GLY A 85 18.84 20.00 -21.72
CA GLY A 85 17.99 18.95 -21.17
C GLY A 85 17.32 19.35 -19.86
N THR A 86 18.09 19.94 -18.96
CA THR A 86 17.59 20.45 -17.68
C THR A 86 16.59 21.59 -17.87
N ALA A 87 16.85 22.51 -18.81
CA ALA A 87 15.92 23.58 -19.15
C ALA A 87 14.59 23.04 -19.72
N ALA A 88 14.66 22.01 -20.58
CA ALA A 88 13.47 21.36 -21.13
C ALA A 88 12.61 20.70 -20.05
N ILE A 89 13.22 19.94 -19.13
CA ILE A 89 12.50 19.35 -17.98
C ILE A 89 11.91 20.45 -17.11
N ARG A 90 12.66 21.52 -16.82
CA ARG A 90 12.16 22.64 -16.00
C ARG A 90 10.94 23.31 -16.62
N ALA A 91 10.94 23.50 -17.94
CA ALA A 91 9.80 24.09 -18.65
C ALA A 91 8.55 23.22 -18.59
N GLN A 92 8.71 21.90 -18.45
CA GLN A 92 7.62 20.92 -18.41
C GLN A 92 7.33 20.37 -17.01
N LEU A 93 7.96 20.91 -15.96
CA LEU A 93 7.89 20.34 -14.61
C LEU A 93 6.44 20.23 -14.10
N ASN A 94 5.62 21.25 -14.33
CA ASN A 94 4.21 21.22 -13.92
C ASN A 94 3.43 20.14 -14.65
N THR A 95 3.68 19.96 -15.95
CA THR A 95 3.05 18.91 -16.75
C THR A 95 3.48 17.53 -16.27
N LEU A 96 4.77 17.34 -15.94
CA LEU A 96 5.27 16.10 -15.35
C LEU A 96 4.57 15.77 -14.02
N ILE A 97 4.39 16.77 -13.15
CA ILE A 97 3.66 16.64 -11.88
C ILE A 97 2.20 16.26 -12.14
N GLU A 98 1.50 16.97 -13.01
CA GLU A 98 0.10 16.71 -13.33
C GLU A 98 -0.12 15.29 -13.89
N ARG A 99 0.79 14.83 -14.75
CA ARG A 99 0.73 13.50 -15.37
C ARG A 99 1.02 12.40 -14.34
N ALA A 100 2.01 12.60 -13.48
CA ALA A 100 2.31 11.68 -12.38
C ALA A 100 1.16 11.62 -11.36
N GLN A 101 0.57 12.78 -11.01
CA GLN A 101 -0.59 12.88 -10.11
C GLN A 101 -1.82 12.16 -10.70
N ALA A 102 -2.10 12.36 -11.99
CA ALA A 102 -3.20 11.67 -12.66
C ALA A 102 -3.03 10.15 -12.67
N ALA A 103 -1.79 9.66 -12.78
CA ALA A 103 -1.46 8.25 -12.71
C ALA A 103 -1.50 7.69 -11.28
N ALA A 104 -1.10 8.48 -10.28
CA ALA A 104 -1.09 8.10 -8.88
C ALA A 104 -2.49 8.09 -8.24
N GLY A 105 -3.44 8.83 -8.82
CA GLY A 105 -4.79 8.99 -8.30
C GLY A 105 -4.99 10.31 -7.54
N PRO A 106 -6.24 10.73 -7.31
CA PRO A 106 -6.58 12.05 -6.75
C PRO A 106 -6.17 12.20 -5.27
N ASP A 107 -6.13 11.11 -4.52
CA ASP A 107 -5.83 11.12 -3.08
C ASP A 107 -4.35 10.89 -2.76
N ALA A 108 -3.53 10.61 -3.79
CA ALA A 108 -2.09 10.47 -3.65
C ALA A 108 -1.43 11.84 -3.48
N THR A 109 -0.34 11.88 -2.73
CA THR A 109 0.55 13.05 -2.69
C THR A 109 1.70 12.82 -3.65
N VAL A 110 1.87 13.71 -4.64
CA VAL A 110 2.99 13.67 -5.58
C VAL A 110 3.80 14.96 -5.46
N ASP A 111 5.07 14.82 -5.08
CA ASP A 111 6.04 15.91 -5.08
C ASP A 111 7.15 15.59 -6.08
N VAL A 112 7.42 16.51 -7.00
CA VAL A 112 8.49 16.37 -7.99
C VAL A 112 9.34 17.63 -8.00
N GLN A 113 10.64 17.45 -7.86
CA GLN A 113 11.59 18.55 -7.77
C GLN A 113 12.75 18.33 -8.74
N LEU A 114 13.21 19.41 -9.35
CA LEU A 114 14.39 19.41 -10.20
C LEU A 114 15.48 20.29 -9.58
N ASN A 115 16.57 19.67 -9.13
CA ASN A 115 17.73 20.34 -8.57
C ASN A 115 18.98 20.05 -9.41
N GLY A 116 19.50 21.08 -10.10
CA GLY A 116 20.56 20.89 -11.08
C GLY A 116 20.12 19.90 -12.17
N THR A 117 20.91 18.85 -12.37
CA THR A 117 20.64 17.75 -13.31
C THR A 117 19.90 16.57 -12.67
N THR A 118 19.42 16.71 -11.44
CA THR A 118 18.75 15.62 -10.70
C THR A 118 17.26 15.92 -10.56
N LEU A 119 16.43 15.01 -11.06
CA LEU A 119 14.99 15.01 -10.89
C LEU A 119 14.63 14.01 -9.78
N THR A 120 14.03 14.49 -8.71
CA THR A 120 13.54 13.67 -7.59
C THR A 120 12.03 13.67 -7.57
N ALA A 121 11.43 12.52 -7.25
CA ALA A 121 10.00 12.42 -7.03
C ALA A 121 9.70 11.60 -5.79
N HIS A 122 8.69 12.03 -5.05
CA HIS A 122 8.10 11.34 -3.92
C HIS A 122 6.60 11.17 -4.19
N ILE A 123 6.14 9.92 -4.14
CA ILE A 123 4.73 9.57 -4.32
C ILE A 123 4.28 8.84 -3.07
N GLU A 124 3.27 9.33 -2.37
CA GLU A 124 2.68 8.71 -1.17
C GLU A 124 1.17 8.45 -1.37
N GLN A 125 0.75 7.22 -1.10
CA GLN A 125 -0.66 6.83 -1.11
C GLN A 125 -1.31 7.00 0.27
N PRO A 126 -2.65 7.09 0.37
CA PRO A 126 -3.35 7.14 1.66
C PRO A 126 -3.00 5.98 2.61
N SER A 127 -2.66 4.81 2.07
CA SER A 127 -2.18 3.63 2.81
C SER A 127 -0.77 3.77 3.39
N LYS A 128 -0.11 4.90 3.15
CA LYS A 128 1.29 5.17 3.51
C LYS A 128 2.32 4.38 2.70
N ARG A 129 1.91 3.74 1.62
CA ARG A 129 2.83 3.20 0.61
C ARG A 129 3.45 4.34 -0.17
N CYS A 130 4.77 4.34 -0.25
CA CYS A 130 5.53 5.40 -0.88
C CYS A 130 6.48 4.86 -1.96
N LEU A 131 6.75 5.69 -2.96
CA LEU A 131 7.79 5.46 -3.96
C LEU A 131 8.66 6.71 -4.08
N ASP A 132 9.95 6.54 -3.79
CA ASP A 132 10.97 7.57 -3.94
C ASP A 132 11.84 7.27 -5.16
N ILE A 133 11.89 8.23 -6.08
CA ILE A 133 12.61 8.12 -7.34
C ILE A 133 13.65 9.21 -7.42
N THR A 134 14.84 8.87 -7.91
CA THR A 134 15.88 9.84 -8.25
C THR A 134 16.44 9.52 -9.62
N LEU A 135 16.28 10.46 -10.55
CA LEU A 135 16.75 10.36 -11.92
C LEU A 135 17.82 11.43 -12.17
N GLY A 136 18.92 11.03 -12.82
CA GLY A 136 19.97 11.94 -13.26
C GLY A 136 19.88 12.21 -14.76
N ILE A 137 20.07 13.46 -15.16
CA ILE A 137 20.21 13.88 -16.56
C ILE A 137 21.70 13.82 -16.91
N THR A 138 22.05 13.01 -17.90
CA THR A 138 23.43 12.84 -18.38
C THR A 138 23.84 13.95 -19.36
N ALA A 139 25.14 14.07 -19.65
CA ALA A 139 25.71 15.03 -20.61
C ALA A 139 25.06 14.99 -22.01
N GLN A 140 24.55 13.83 -22.41
CA GLN A 140 23.91 13.58 -23.71
C GLN A 140 22.38 13.64 -23.62
N ALA A 141 21.83 14.31 -22.60
CA ALA A 141 20.40 14.41 -22.34
C ALA A 141 19.68 13.04 -22.28
N ASN A 142 20.33 11.99 -21.77
CA ASN A 142 19.65 10.74 -21.41
C ASN A 142 19.29 10.75 -19.92
N LEU A 143 18.16 10.15 -19.57
CA LEU A 143 17.82 9.84 -18.18
C LEU A 143 18.58 8.62 -17.69
N ARG A 144 19.03 8.69 -16.44
CA ARG A 144 19.62 7.57 -15.71
C ARG A 144 18.90 7.41 -14.37
N ILE A 145 18.40 6.22 -14.11
CA ILE A 145 17.86 5.89 -12.79
C ILE A 145 19.02 5.81 -11.79
N THR A 146 18.95 6.61 -10.73
CA THR A 146 19.94 6.61 -9.64
C THR A 146 19.39 5.89 -8.42
N SER A 147 18.10 6.11 -8.11
CA SER A 147 17.39 5.41 -7.04
C SER A 147 15.95 5.16 -7.46
N TRP A 148 15.44 3.98 -7.10
CA TRP A 148 14.05 3.59 -7.22
C TRP A 148 13.70 2.77 -5.98
N LYS A 149 13.00 3.37 -5.02
CA LYS A 149 12.81 2.78 -3.70
C LYS A 149 11.36 2.86 -3.26
N THR A 150 10.73 1.70 -3.16
CA THR A 150 9.45 1.53 -2.47
C THR A 150 9.68 1.55 -0.96
N SER A 151 8.84 2.27 -0.23
CA SER A 151 8.86 2.33 1.23
C SER A 151 7.45 2.41 1.80
N THR A 152 7.33 2.33 3.12
CA THR A 152 6.07 2.59 3.82
C THR A 152 6.37 3.59 4.93
N THR A 153 5.63 4.70 4.98
CA THR A 153 5.74 5.66 6.10
C THR A 153 5.16 5.01 7.34
N TRP A 154 6.03 4.60 8.26
CA TRP A 154 5.63 4.11 9.58
C TRP A 154 5.77 5.25 10.58
N THR A 155 4.65 5.67 11.15
CA THR A 155 4.64 6.58 12.30
C THR A 155 4.59 5.71 13.56
N GLU A 156 5.66 5.74 14.35
CA GLU A 156 5.69 5.09 15.66
C GLU A 156 4.61 5.72 16.54
N ASP A 157 3.67 4.90 17.02
CA ASP A 157 2.76 5.34 18.07
C ASP A 157 3.55 5.42 19.38
N THR A 158 4.09 6.59 19.69
CA THR A 158 4.87 6.84 20.91
C THR A 158 3.99 7.00 22.15
N SER A 159 2.68 6.78 22.03
CA SER A 159 1.74 6.90 23.16
C SER A 159 1.74 5.67 24.07
N ASP A 160 2.23 4.52 23.60
CA ASP A 160 2.40 3.34 24.43
C ASP A 160 3.67 3.46 25.28
N THR A 161 3.49 3.88 26.54
CA THR A 161 4.50 3.61 27.57
C THR A 161 4.55 2.11 27.81
N LEU A 162 5.42 1.41 27.07
CA LEU A 162 5.79 0.04 27.41
C LEU A 162 6.28 0.05 28.86
N TRP A 163 5.52 -0.60 29.74
CA TRP A 163 5.78 -0.64 31.17
C TRP A 163 7.23 -1.08 31.44
N MET A 164 8.07 -0.13 31.85
CA MET A 164 9.43 -0.36 32.31
C MET A 164 9.36 -0.80 33.77
N GLY A 165 9.17 -2.10 34.00
CA GLY A 165 8.87 -2.66 35.32
C GLY A 165 9.72 -2.10 36.47
N ALA A 166 9.04 -1.80 37.58
CA ALA A 166 9.65 -1.48 38.88
C ALA A 166 9.77 -2.74 39.73
#